data_AF-A0A2H6HVE2-F1
#
_entry.id   AF-A0A2H6HVE2-F1
#
_cell.length_a   1.000
_cell.length_b   1.000
_cell.length_c   1.000
_cell.angle_alpha   90.00
_cell.angle_beta   90.00
_cell.angle_gamma   90.00
#
_symmetry.space_group_name_H-M   'P 1'
#
loop_
_entity.id
_entity.type
_entity.pdbx_description
1 polymer ?
#
loop_
_entity_poly.entity_id
_entity_poly.type
_entity_poly.pdbx_seq_one_letter_code
_entity_poly.pdbx_strand_id
1 'polypeptide(L)'
;MQLDVDSVILAIGQQPDLDFISDSDGIELTRGGTIKIDPETLATTAPGVYAGGDAAFGPRILIEAVANGKNAARSIDTFLSGESSAPSMRVTIEKIPIDDYKMPSAYEKLTRKSPDTIDVGRRTGITEVETIFDEAEAIKQAERCLSCHIDTIYDPEICVLCGRCADVCPEKCLHFVPIDEVDMPEDQKKIALDSYGIDAESDQLTVLLKDDTACIRCGLCAQRCPTEAMTMERFNFVETVE
;
A
#
# COMPACT_ATOMS: atom_id res chain seq x y z
N MET A 1 35.15 10.81 22.04
CA MET A 1 33.84 10.44 22.61
C MET A 1 33.71 8.94 22.49
N GLN A 2 33.54 8.22 23.59
CA GLN A 2 33.24 6.78 23.60
C GLN A 2 31.83 6.62 24.14
N LEU A 3 31.04 5.75 23.49
CA LEU A 3 29.68 5.42 23.89
C LEU A 3 29.69 3.96 24.36
N ASP A 4 29.20 3.71 25.57
CA ASP A 4 29.09 2.35 26.12
C ASP A 4 27.78 1.72 25.62
N VAL A 5 27.87 0.57 24.94
CA VAL A 5 26.74 -0.12 24.30
C VAL A 5 26.94 -1.64 24.33
N ASP A 6 25.84 -2.38 24.46
CA ASP A 6 25.85 -3.85 24.45
C ASP A 6 25.94 -4.47 23.05
N SER A 7 25.59 -3.70 22.00
CA SER A 7 25.57 -4.19 20.62
C SER A 7 25.75 -3.07 19.61
N VAL A 8 26.40 -3.39 18.50
CA VAL A 8 26.62 -2.49 17.35
C VAL A 8 26.10 -3.18 16.10
N ILE A 9 25.15 -2.54 15.42
CA ILE A 9 24.61 -3.02 14.14
C ILE A 9 25.23 -2.20 13.02
N LEU A 10 25.96 -2.86 12.12
CA LEU A 10 26.55 -2.22 10.96
C LEU A 10 25.49 -2.07 9.86
N ALA A 11 25.06 -0.84 9.60
CA ALA A 11 24.21 -0.51 8.47
C ALA A 11 25.04 -0.43 7.18
N ILE A 12 25.33 -1.60 6.59
CA ILE A 12 26.09 -1.72 5.35
C ILE A 12 25.17 -1.37 4.18
N GLY A 13 25.58 -0.43 3.34
CA GLY A 13 24.88 -0.10 2.11
C GLY A 13 25.06 -1.15 1.02
N GLN A 14 24.51 -0.88 -0.16
CA GLN A 14 24.64 -1.73 -1.34
C GLN A 14 25.11 -0.91 -2.55
N GLN A 15 25.72 -1.59 -3.51
CA GLN A 15 26.12 -1.02 -4.79
C GLN A 15 25.74 -2.03 -5.90
N PRO A 16 25.28 -1.57 -7.08
CA PRO A 16 25.05 -2.47 -8.19
C PRO A 16 26.35 -3.14 -8.65
N ASP A 17 26.28 -4.44 -8.91
CA ASP A 17 27.33 -5.17 -9.62
C ASP A 17 27.12 -4.96 -11.12
N LEU A 18 28.04 -4.23 -11.74
CA LEU A 18 27.97 -3.83 -13.15
C LEU A 18 29.18 -4.36 -13.94
N ASP A 19 29.92 -5.33 -13.41
CA ASP A 19 31.15 -5.86 -14.03
C ASP A 19 30.89 -6.55 -15.38
N PHE A 20 29.63 -6.88 -15.67
CA PHE A 20 29.20 -7.44 -16.95
C PHE A 20 29.07 -6.40 -18.07
N ILE A 21 29.08 -5.09 -17.75
CA ILE A 21 28.98 -4.01 -18.73
C ILE A 21 30.39 -3.63 -19.20
N SER A 22 30.59 -3.68 -20.51
CA SER A 22 31.85 -3.34 -21.17
C SER A 22 31.74 -2.02 -21.94
N ASP A 23 32.89 -1.42 -22.27
CA ASP A 23 32.95 -0.22 -23.11
C ASP A 23 32.29 -0.44 -24.49
N SER A 24 32.28 -1.68 -25.00
CA SER A 24 31.62 -2.04 -26.27
C SER A 24 30.10 -2.02 -26.22
N ASP A 25 29.50 -2.05 -25.03
CA ASP A 25 28.03 -2.02 -24.88
C ASP A 25 27.47 -0.59 -25.03
N GLY A 26 28.33 0.44 -25.01
CA GLY A 26 27.91 1.83 -25.18
C GLY A 26 27.11 2.40 -24.01
N ILE A 27 27.14 1.74 -22.85
CA ILE A 27 26.44 2.15 -21.63
C ILE A 27 27.41 2.92 -20.73
N GLU A 28 27.18 4.21 -20.56
CA GLU A 28 27.96 5.05 -19.65
C GLU A 28 27.52 4.84 -18.20
N LEU A 29 28.49 4.87 -17.28
CA LEU A 29 28.23 4.89 -15.84
C LEU A 29 28.31 6.32 -15.29
N THR A 30 27.52 6.59 -14.26
CA THR A 30 27.63 7.82 -13.47
C THR A 30 28.90 7.78 -12.60
N ARG A 31 29.31 8.94 -12.08
CA ARG A 31 30.39 9.01 -11.08
C ARG A 31 30.10 8.22 -9.80
N GLY A 32 28.83 7.92 -9.53
CA GLY A 32 28.39 7.14 -8.38
C GLY A 32 28.42 5.63 -8.63
N GLY A 33 28.88 5.17 -9.80
CA GLY A 33 28.93 3.74 -10.12
C GLY A 33 27.57 3.12 -10.46
N THR A 34 26.59 3.94 -10.86
CA THR A 34 25.29 3.50 -11.39
C THR A 34 25.24 3.68 -12.90
N ILE A 35 24.28 3.05 -13.58
CA ILE A 35 24.05 3.24 -15.02
C ILE A 35 23.52 4.66 -15.25
N LYS A 36 24.12 5.39 -16.18
CA LYS A 36 23.65 6.71 -16.59
C LYS A 36 22.40 6.56 -17.44
N ILE A 37 21.33 7.24 -17.05
CA ILE A 37 20.04 7.22 -17.72
C ILE A 37 19.49 8.63 -17.93
N ASP A 38 18.55 8.73 -18.86
CA ASP A 38 17.58 9.82 -18.91
C ASP A 38 16.51 9.59 -17.83
N PRO A 39 16.27 10.54 -16.89
CA PRO A 39 15.39 10.31 -15.75
C PRO A 39 13.90 10.23 -16.10
N GLU A 40 13.49 10.72 -17.28
CA GLU A 40 12.09 10.68 -17.71
C GLU A 40 11.76 9.37 -18.43
N THR A 41 12.68 8.88 -19.26
CA THR A 41 12.48 7.69 -20.13
C THR A 41 13.20 6.44 -19.64
N LEU A 42 14.13 6.58 -18.69
CA LEU A 42 15.04 5.52 -18.21
C LEU A 42 15.96 4.94 -19.30
N ALA A 43 16.04 5.58 -20.46
CA ALA A 43 16.94 5.19 -21.53
C ALA A 43 18.40 5.39 -21.10
N THR A 44 19.24 4.41 -21.37
CA THR A 44 20.69 4.54 -21.19
C THR A 44 21.31 5.29 -22.37
N THR A 45 22.64 5.46 -22.35
CA THR A 45 23.37 5.98 -23.52
C THR A 45 23.42 5.01 -24.70
N ALA A 46 23.14 3.73 -24.48
CA ALA A 46 23.03 2.74 -25.55
C ALA A 46 21.59 2.71 -26.10
N PRO A 47 21.38 2.94 -27.41
CA PRO A 47 20.05 2.94 -28.00
C PRO A 47 19.29 1.63 -27.78
N GLY A 48 18.03 1.72 -27.33
CA GLY A 48 17.19 0.55 -27.06
C GLY A 48 17.49 -0.18 -25.75
N VAL A 49 18.42 0.31 -24.93
CA VAL A 49 18.76 -0.24 -23.61
C VAL A 49 18.29 0.73 -22.52
N TYR A 50 17.65 0.19 -21.49
CA TYR A 50 17.01 0.94 -20.41
C TYR A 50 17.45 0.39 -19.05
N ALA A 51 17.50 1.24 -18.03
CA ALA A 51 17.84 0.82 -16.67
C ALA A 51 17.00 1.57 -15.63
N GLY A 52 16.62 0.87 -14.57
CA GLY A 52 15.80 1.40 -13.49
C GLY A 52 16.13 0.76 -12.15
N GLY A 53 15.49 1.26 -11.08
CA GLY A 53 15.77 0.80 -9.72
C GLY A 53 17.19 1.16 -9.27
N ASP A 54 17.75 0.33 -8.39
CA ASP A 54 19.02 0.65 -7.74
C ASP A 54 20.21 0.72 -8.70
N ALA A 55 20.14 0.00 -9.82
CA ALA A 55 21.17 0.04 -10.87
C ALA A 55 21.28 1.43 -11.53
N ALA A 56 20.21 2.23 -11.54
CA ALA A 56 20.18 3.56 -12.12
C ALA A 56 20.24 4.67 -11.05
N PHE A 57 19.48 4.51 -9.97
CA PHE A 57 19.25 5.58 -8.98
C PHE A 57 19.97 5.36 -7.63
N GLY A 58 20.70 4.25 -7.48
CA GLY A 58 21.21 3.81 -6.18
C GLY A 58 20.10 3.31 -5.26
N PRO A 59 20.42 2.95 -4.00
CA PRO A 59 19.46 2.29 -3.10
C PRO A 59 18.20 3.14 -2.87
N ARG A 60 17.04 2.62 -3.32
CA ARG A 60 15.72 3.25 -3.17
C ARG A 60 14.70 2.27 -2.59
N ILE A 61 13.48 2.77 -2.35
CA ILE A 61 12.37 1.92 -1.89
C ILE A 61 11.88 1.01 -3.02
N LEU A 62 11.49 -0.22 -2.67
CA LEU A 62 11.03 -1.23 -3.65
C LEU A 62 9.95 -0.71 -4.60
N ILE A 63 9.03 0.12 -4.11
CA ILE A 63 7.94 0.66 -4.93
C ILE A 63 8.44 1.61 -6.03
N GLU A 64 9.57 2.31 -5.82
CA GLU A 64 10.22 3.09 -6.87
C GLU A 64 10.83 2.19 -7.94
N ALA A 65 11.43 1.05 -7.56
CA ALA A 65 11.94 0.09 -8.53
C ALA A 65 10.81 -0.50 -9.41
N VAL A 66 9.64 -0.80 -8.82
CA VAL A 66 8.44 -1.22 -9.56
C VAL A 66 7.94 -0.12 -10.50
N ALA A 67 7.88 1.12 -10.02
CA ALA A 67 7.50 2.27 -10.84
C ALA A 67 8.46 2.47 -12.03
N ASN A 68 9.76 2.33 -11.80
CA ASN A 68 10.78 2.39 -12.83
C ASN A 68 10.61 1.28 -13.87
N GLY A 69 10.32 0.04 -13.45
CA GLY A 69 10.04 -1.06 -14.37
C GLY A 69 8.87 -0.74 -15.31
N LYS A 70 7.76 -0.20 -14.76
CA LYS A 70 6.62 0.26 -15.58
C LYS A 70 7.02 1.39 -16.53
N ASN A 71 7.82 2.35 -16.06
CA ASN A 71 8.23 3.48 -16.87
C ASN A 71 9.14 3.06 -18.03
N ALA A 72 10.15 2.23 -17.75
CA ALA A 72 11.03 1.66 -18.75
C ALA A 72 10.23 0.85 -19.80
N ALA A 73 9.25 0.04 -19.36
CA ALA A 73 8.40 -0.71 -20.28
C ALA A 73 7.65 0.21 -21.26
N ARG A 74 7.09 1.32 -20.79
CA ARG A 74 6.43 2.31 -21.65
C ARG A 74 7.42 3.00 -22.61
N SER A 75 8.59 3.38 -22.12
CA SER A 75 9.61 4.01 -22.97
C SER A 75 10.18 3.06 -24.02
N ILE A 76 10.28 1.77 -23.71
CA ILE A 76 10.61 0.71 -24.67
C ILE A 76 9.50 0.61 -25.72
N ASP A 77 8.23 0.57 -25.30
CA ASP A 77 7.10 0.51 -26.21
C ASP A 77 7.08 1.69 -27.18
N THR A 78 7.22 2.92 -26.68
CA THR A 78 7.32 4.14 -27.50
C THR A 78 8.51 4.12 -28.45
N PHE A 79 9.66 3.60 -28.01
CA PHE A 79 10.83 3.47 -28.87
C PHE A 79 10.63 2.47 -30.02
N LEU A 80 9.89 1.38 -29.78
CA LEU A 80 9.62 0.34 -30.77
C LEU A 80 8.46 0.70 -31.71
N SER A 81 7.40 1.31 -31.18
CA SER A 81 6.19 1.68 -31.93
C SER A 81 6.33 3.01 -32.67
N GLY A 82 7.13 3.94 -32.13
CA GLY A 82 7.19 5.34 -32.57
C GLY A 82 6.02 6.19 -32.09
N GLU A 83 5.10 5.61 -31.30
CA GLU A 83 3.91 6.27 -30.77
C GLU A 83 3.99 6.34 -29.24
N SER A 84 3.66 7.49 -28.68
CA SER A 84 3.60 7.68 -27.23
C SER A 84 2.15 7.63 -26.78
N SER A 85 1.88 6.75 -25.83
CA SER A 85 0.58 6.55 -25.21
C SER A 85 0.65 6.95 -23.73
N ALA A 86 -0.28 7.79 -23.29
CA ALA A 86 -0.36 8.16 -21.89
C ALA A 86 -1.14 7.07 -21.15
N PRO A 87 -0.63 6.53 -20.03
CA PRO A 87 -1.39 5.56 -19.26
C PRO A 87 -2.64 6.24 -18.70
N SER A 88 -3.79 5.62 -18.91
CA SER A 88 -5.05 5.98 -18.26
C SER A 88 -5.35 4.97 -17.16
N MET A 89 -5.83 5.45 -16.01
CA MET A 89 -6.21 4.59 -14.90
C MET A 89 -7.72 4.51 -14.82
N ARG A 90 -8.25 3.31 -15.02
CA ARG A 90 -9.66 3.03 -14.78
C ARG A 90 -9.83 2.38 -13.42
N VAL A 91 -10.57 3.04 -12.55
CA VAL A 91 -10.99 2.48 -11.26
C VAL A 91 -12.37 1.89 -11.41
N THR A 92 -12.55 0.64 -11.02
CA THR A 92 -13.87 0.00 -10.93
C THR A 92 -14.12 -0.38 -9.49
N ILE A 93 -15.20 0.17 -8.93
CA ILE A 93 -15.64 -0.13 -7.57
C ILE A 93 -16.64 -1.27 -7.63
N GLU A 94 -16.32 -2.36 -6.95
CA GLU A 94 -17.19 -3.52 -6.81
C GLU A 94 -17.79 -3.50 -5.40
N LYS A 95 -19.09 -3.20 -5.28
CA LYS A 95 -19.84 -3.38 -4.04
C LYS A 95 -20.13 -4.87 -3.87
N ILE A 96 -19.51 -5.49 -2.87
CA ILE A 96 -19.65 -6.91 -2.59
C ILE A 96 -20.99 -7.12 -1.87
N PRO A 97 -21.87 -8.01 -2.36
CA PRO A 97 -23.08 -8.38 -1.64
C PRO A 97 -22.72 -8.86 -0.24
N ILE A 98 -23.35 -8.30 0.79
CA ILE A 98 -22.95 -8.58 2.17
C ILE A 98 -23.14 -10.05 2.56
N ASP A 99 -24.10 -10.75 1.94
CA ASP A 99 -24.34 -12.17 2.16
C ASP A 99 -23.20 -13.07 1.57
N ASP A 100 -22.46 -12.53 0.61
CA ASP A 100 -21.31 -13.18 -0.03
C ASP A 100 -19.99 -12.85 0.70
N TYR A 101 -19.95 -11.74 1.45
CA TYR A 101 -18.79 -11.32 2.21
C TYR A 101 -18.66 -12.10 3.54
N LYS A 102 -17.69 -13.02 3.61
CA LYS A 102 -17.44 -13.84 4.80
C LYS A 102 -15.95 -13.93 5.12
N MET A 103 -15.62 -13.66 6.37
CA MET A 103 -14.28 -13.92 6.90
C MET A 103 -14.18 -15.34 7.46
N PRO A 104 -13.00 -15.98 7.42
CA PRO A 104 -12.79 -17.28 8.07
C PRO A 104 -13.18 -17.23 9.55
N SER A 105 -13.70 -18.34 10.08
CA SER A 105 -14.06 -18.41 11.50
C SER A 105 -12.82 -18.22 12.38
N ALA A 106 -12.92 -17.41 13.42
CA ALA A 106 -11.85 -17.17 14.40
C ALA A 106 -10.55 -16.58 13.80
N TYR A 107 -10.63 -15.94 12.62
CA TYR A 107 -9.48 -15.27 11.99
C TYR A 107 -8.85 -14.21 12.90
N GLU A 108 -9.66 -13.61 13.78
CA GLU A 108 -9.26 -12.62 14.79
C GLU A 108 -8.51 -13.24 15.99
N LYS A 109 -8.70 -14.54 16.25
CA LYS A 109 -8.07 -15.23 17.40
C LYS A 109 -6.68 -15.76 17.08
N LEU A 110 -6.38 -15.91 15.80
CA LEU A 110 -5.11 -16.43 15.37
C LEU A 110 -4.05 -15.33 15.48
N THR A 111 -3.00 -15.57 16.26
CA THR A 111 -1.88 -14.64 16.42
C THR A 111 -0.84 -14.81 15.32
N ARG A 112 -0.15 -13.72 14.96
CA ARG A 112 0.92 -13.77 13.98
C ARG A 112 2.09 -14.55 14.54
N LYS A 113 2.47 -15.61 13.82
CA LYS A 113 3.73 -16.30 14.03
C LYS A 113 4.73 -15.72 13.02
N SER A 114 5.90 -15.28 13.48
CA SER A 114 6.99 -14.98 12.57
C SER A 114 7.57 -16.28 12.03
N PRO A 115 8.07 -16.32 10.79
CA PRO A 115 8.82 -17.46 10.31
C PRO A 115 10.01 -17.76 11.22
N ASP A 116 10.39 -19.03 11.32
CA ASP A 116 11.55 -19.41 12.12
C ASP A 116 12.80 -18.79 11.50
N THR A 117 13.78 -18.47 12.34
CA THR A 117 15.04 -17.88 11.88
C THR A 117 16.20 -18.80 12.19
N ILE A 118 17.24 -18.75 11.38
CA ILE A 118 18.48 -19.46 11.69
C ILE A 118 19.12 -18.89 12.97
N ASP A 119 19.94 -19.73 13.63
CA ASP A 119 20.73 -19.34 14.79
C ASP A 119 21.56 -18.06 14.52
N VAL A 120 21.64 -17.17 15.51
CA VAL A 120 22.34 -15.88 15.38
C VAL A 120 23.80 -16.08 14.99
N GLY A 121 24.47 -17.12 15.49
CA GLY A 121 25.85 -17.46 15.14
C GLY A 121 26.05 -17.88 13.69
N ARG A 122 24.97 -18.19 12.97
CA ARG A 122 24.98 -18.54 11.54
C ARG A 122 24.55 -17.40 10.62
N ARG A 123 24.17 -16.24 11.17
CA ARG A 123 23.74 -15.05 10.39
C ARG A 123 24.95 -14.27 9.88
N THR A 124 25.70 -14.88 8.98
CA THR A 124 26.92 -14.29 8.40
C THR A 124 26.76 -14.01 6.92
N GLY A 125 27.30 -12.88 6.45
CA GLY A 125 27.27 -12.51 5.03
C GLY A 125 25.85 -12.33 4.51
N ILE A 126 25.54 -13.02 3.40
CA ILE A 126 24.25 -12.95 2.68
C ILE A 126 23.34 -14.15 2.97
N THR A 127 23.57 -14.86 4.08
CA THR A 127 22.76 -16.03 4.43
C THR A 127 21.32 -15.61 4.71
N GLU A 128 20.37 -16.26 4.04
CA GLU A 128 18.94 -16.06 4.30
C GLU A 128 18.63 -16.36 5.78
N VAL A 129 18.07 -15.37 6.47
CA VAL A 129 17.88 -15.43 7.93
C VAL A 129 16.52 -16.03 8.30
N GLU A 130 15.46 -15.54 7.64
CA GLU A 130 14.11 -16.06 7.80
C GLU A 130 13.96 -17.31 6.96
N THR A 131 13.55 -18.41 7.58
CA THR A 131 13.19 -19.63 6.89
C THR A 131 11.73 -19.56 6.45
N ILE A 132 11.31 -20.43 5.53
CA ILE A 132 9.91 -20.49 5.09
C ILE A 132 9.05 -21.30 6.06
N PHE A 133 7.75 -21.01 6.09
CA PHE A 133 6.80 -21.91 6.72
C PHE A 133 6.70 -23.23 5.95
N ASP A 134 6.40 -24.32 6.66
CA ASP A 134 5.85 -25.49 6.00
C ASP A 134 4.45 -25.18 5.43
N GLU A 135 3.99 -26.02 4.52
CA GLU A 135 2.72 -25.81 3.80
C GLU A 135 1.52 -25.65 4.75
N ALA A 136 1.45 -26.43 5.82
CA ALA A 136 0.33 -26.40 6.75
C ALA A 136 0.32 -25.10 7.55
N GLU A 137 1.48 -24.65 8.04
CA GLU A 137 1.61 -23.38 8.75
C GLU A 137 1.40 -22.19 7.81
N ALA A 138 1.86 -22.27 6.55
CA ALA A 138 1.63 -21.23 5.55
C ALA A 138 0.14 -21.01 5.28
N ILE A 139 -0.63 -22.09 5.08
CA ILE A 139 -2.09 -22.03 4.92
C ILE A 139 -2.73 -21.40 6.16
N LYS A 140 -2.36 -21.88 7.35
CA LYS A 140 -2.88 -21.35 8.62
C LYS A 140 -2.56 -19.88 8.84
N GLN A 141 -1.38 -19.41 8.45
CA GLN A 141 -1.04 -17.99 8.53
C GLN A 141 -1.83 -17.15 7.50
N ALA A 142 -2.14 -17.71 6.32
CA ALA A 142 -2.97 -17.07 5.30
C ALA A 142 -4.45 -16.94 5.70
N GLU A 143 -5.00 -17.89 6.48
CA GLU A 143 -6.37 -17.85 7.00
C GLU A 143 -6.65 -16.66 7.94
N ARG A 144 -5.60 -15.95 8.35
CA ARG A 144 -5.65 -14.76 9.22
C ARG A 144 -5.73 -13.46 8.45
N CYS A 145 -5.76 -13.52 7.11
CA CYS A 145 -5.87 -12.35 6.25
C CYS A 145 -7.07 -11.51 6.69
N LEU A 146 -6.85 -10.21 6.93
CA LEU A 146 -7.91 -9.26 7.26
C LEU A 146 -8.61 -8.68 6.03
N SER A 147 -8.31 -9.20 4.83
CA SER A 147 -8.87 -8.71 3.57
C SER A 147 -8.74 -7.18 3.40
N CYS A 148 -7.57 -6.62 3.70
CA CYS A 148 -7.32 -5.16 3.68
C CYS A 148 -7.49 -4.50 2.30
N HIS A 149 -7.69 -5.29 1.24
CA HIS A 149 -8.02 -4.83 -0.10
C HIS A 149 -9.54 -4.64 -0.31
N ILE A 150 -10.35 -4.93 0.72
CA ILE A 150 -11.78 -4.70 0.78
C ILE A 150 -12.02 -3.67 1.88
N ASP A 151 -12.65 -2.57 1.52
CA ASP A 151 -12.89 -1.46 2.40
C ASP A 151 -14.33 -1.40 2.85
N THR A 152 -14.51 -0.97 4.09
CA THR A 152 -15.83 -0.61 4.59
C THR A 152 -16.08 0.85 4.23
N ILE A 153 -17.03 1.08 3.32
CA ILE A 153 -17.40 2.41 2.84
C ILE A 153 -18.64 2.91 3.58
N TYR A 154 -18.64 4.19 3.91
CA TYR A 154 -19.73 4.88 4.59
C TYR A 154 -20.33 5.94 3.68
N ASP A 155 -21.65 5.91 3.51
CA ASP A 155 -22.41 6.91 2.77
C ASP A 155 -23.25 7.76 3.75
N PRO A 156 -22.88 9.03 3.98
CA PRO A 156 -23.61 9.91 4.89
C PRO A 156 -24.98 10.34 4.36
N GLU A 157 -25.23 10.32 3.04
CA GLU A 157 -26.47 10.83 2.45
C GLU A 157 -27.68 9.93 2.75
N ILE A 158 -27.43 8.63 2.88
CA ILE A 158 -28.46 7.61 3.18
C ILE A 158 -28.38 7.08 4.61
N CYS A 159 -27.47 7.63 5.43
CA CYS A 159 -27.35 7.28 6.83
C CYS A 159 -28.48 7.90 7.67
N VAL A 160 -29.10 7.09 8.54
CA VAL A 160 -30.17 7.53 9.46
C VAL A 160 -29.70 7.67 10.91
N LEU A 161 -28.37 7.68 11.14
CA LEU A 161 -27.74 7.84 12.46
C LEU A 161 -28.25 6.87 13.55
N CYS A 162 -28.62 5.64 13.16
CA CYS A 162 -29.18 4.66 14.11
C CYS A 162 -28.17 4.04 15.08
N GLY A 163 -26.86 4.29 14.90
CA GLY A 163 -25.81 3.79 15.79
C GLY A 163 -25.43 2.30 15.66
N ARG A 164 -26.17 1.51 14.88
CA ARG A 164 -25.99 0.04 14.82
C ARG A 164 -24.61 -0.40 14.34
N CYS A 165 -23.98 0.35 13.43
CA CYS A 165 -22.64 0.04 12.94
C CYS A 165 -21.58 0.18 14.04
N ALA A 166 -21.70 1.20 14.89
CA ALA A 166 -20.83 1.41 16.05
C ALA A 166 -21.06 0.36 17.13
N ASP A 167 -22.33 0.05 17.44
CA ASP A 167 -22.73 -0.92 18.45
C ASP A 167 -22.26 -2.35 18.13
N VAL A 168 -22.38 -2.77 16.86
CA VAL A 168 -21.98 -4.13 16.44
C VAL A 168 -20.46 -4.29 16.26
N CYS A 169 -19.70 -3.20 16.26
CA CYS A 169 -18.27 -3.24 15.96
C CYS A 169 -17.49 -3.97 17.08
N PRO A 170 -16.85 -5.13 16.81
CA PRO A 170 -16.14 -5.88 17.85
C PRO A 170 -14.90 -5.13 18.36
N GLU A 171 -14.24 -4.37 17.49
CA GLU A 171 -13.03 -3.59 17.79
C GLU A 171 -13.35 -2.19 18.30
N LYS A 172 -14.64 -1.81 18.35
CA LYS A 172 -15.10 -0.47 18.74
C LYS A 172 -14.39 0.65 17.97
N CYS A 173 -14.12 0.42 16.68
CA CYS A 173 -13.38 1.35 15.83
C CYS A 173 -14.28 2.36 15.10
N LEU A 174 -15.56 2.46 15.45
CA LEU A 174 -16.56 3.32 14.82
C LEU A 174 -17.24 4.19 15.86
N HIS A 175 -17.19 5.51 15.69
CA HIS A 175 -17.72 6.47 16.64
C HIS A 175 -18.51 7.57 15.94
N PHE A 176 -19.73 7.81 16.39
CA PHE A 176 -20.46 9.03 16.03
C PHE A 176 -20.05 10.14 16.98
N VAL A 177 -19.48 11.22 16.45
CA VAL A 177 -19.05 12.38 17.24
C VAL A 177 -19.51 13.68 16.57
N PRO A 178 -19.81 14.73 17.36
CA PRO A 178 -19.98 16.07 16.81
C PRO A 178 -18.70 16.52 16.08
N ILE A 179 -18.85 17.24 14.97
CA ILE A 179 -17.68 17.74 14.20
C ILE A 179 -16.73 18.60 15.05
N ASP A 180 -17.27 19.36 16.00
CA ASP A 180 -16.50 20.25 16.89
C ASP A 180 -15.59 19.47 17.86
N GLU A 181 -15.92 18.22 18.14
CA GLU A 181 -15.14 17.33 19.02
C GLU A 181 -14.07 16.55 18.25
N VAL A 182 -14.02 16.66 16.91
CA VAL A 182 -13.01 15.98 16.09
C VAL A 182 -11.67 16.70 16.26
N ASP A 183 -10.67 15.97 16.73
CA ASP A 183 -9.28 16.43 16.78
C ASP A 183 -8.65 16.37 15.38
N MET A 184 -8.79 17.47 14.64
CA MET A 184 -8.27 17.62 13.28
C MET A 184 -7.90 19.09 13.04
N PRO A 185 -6.83 19.39 12.28
CA PRO A 185 -6.50 20.76 11.88
C PRO A 185 -7.68 21.50 11.23
N GLU A 186 -7.86 22.79 11.58
CA GLU A 186 -9.02 23.59 11.13
C GLU A 186 -9.08 23.76 9.59
N ASP A 187 -7.93 23.77 8.91
CA ASP A 187 -7.86 23.77 7.46
C ASP A 187 -8.40 22.47 6.85
N GLN A 188 -8.09 21.32 7.47
CA GLN A 188 -8.61 20.03 7.03
C GLN A 188 -10.11 19.89 7.34
N LYS A 189 -10.58 20.40 8.48
CA LYS A 189 -12.02 20.49 8.78
C LYS A 189 -12.76 21.29 7.72
N LYS A 190 -12.23 22.46 7.35
CA LYS A 190 -12.82 23.30 6.31
C LYS A 190 -12.86 22.59 4.96
N ILE A 191 -11.76 21.99 4.52
CA ILE A 191 -11.70 21.23 3.25
C ILE A 191 -12.72 20.10 3.24
N ALA A 192 -12.84 19.35 4.34
CA ALA A 192 -13.81 18.27 4.46
C ALA A 192 -15.25 18.80 4.33
N LEU A 193 -15.61 19.86 5.05
CA LEU A 193 -16.95 20.46 4.98
C LEU A 193 -17.27 21.05 3.59
N ASP A 194 -16.31 21.76 2.99
CA ASP A 194 -16.42 22.31 1.64
C ASP A 194 -16.67 21.19 0.60
N SER A 195 -16.06 20.00 0.79
CA SER A 195 -16.25 18.87 -0.12
C SER A 195 -17.67 18.31 -0.13
N TYR A 196 -18.42 18.49 0.95
CA TYR A 196 -19.84 18.13 1.06
C TYR A 196 -20.77 19.34 0.84
N GLY A 197 -20.23 20.53 0.55
CA GLY A 197 -21.01 21.76 0.36
C GLY A 197 -21.72 22.24 1.62
N ILE A 198 -21.17 21.95 2.80
CA ILE A 198 -21.79 22.24 4.10
C ILE A 198 -21.16 23.49 4.71
N ASP A 199 -21.99 24.43 5.18
CA ASP A 199 -21.54 25.59 5.94
C ASP A 199 -21.50 25.26 7.45
N ALA A 200 -20.31 25.29 8.03
CA ALA A 200 -20.06 24.88 9.42
C ALA A 200 -20.84 25.70 10.45
N GLU A 201 -21.19 26.95 10.12
CA GLU A 201 -21.82 27.88 11.07
C GLU A 201 -23.33 27.63 11.28
N SER A 202 -24.00 26.86 10.41
CA SER A 202 -25.46 26.69 10.44
C SER A 202 -25.97 25.31 10.85
N ASP A 203 -25.14 24.27 10.78
CA ASP A 203 -25.62 22.88 10.91
C ASP A 203 -24.99 22.15 12.12
N GLN A 204 -25.84 21.48 12.92
CA GLN A 204 -25.38 20.52 13.91
C GLN A 204 -24.93 19.23 13.22
N LEU A 205 -23.63 19.15 12.90
CA LEU A 205 -23.06 18.03 12.15
C LEU A 205 -22.54 16.94 13.07
N THR A 206 -22.86 15.70 12.71
CA THR A 206 -22.29 14.49 13.31
C THR A 206 -21.48 13.76 12.26
N VAL A 207 -20.25 13.39 12.58
CA VAL A 207 -19.41 12.55 11.73
C VAL A 207 -19.30 11.14 12.28
N LEU A 208 -19.12 10.17 11.38
CA LEU A 208 -18.71 8.82 11.75
C LEU A 208 -17.19 8.74 11.62
N LEU A 209 -16.49 8.75 12.76
CA LEU A 209 -15.06 8.46 12.80
C LEU A 209 -14.83 6.96 12.74
N LYS A 210 -13.88 6.56 11.88
CA LYS A 210 -13.46 5.17 11.74
C LYS A 210 -11.95 5.07 11.96
N ASP A 211 -11.55 4.27 12.96
CA ASP A 211 -10.16 3.88 13.14
C ASP A 211 -9.83 2.70 12.22
N ASP A 212 -9.16 3.03 11.12
CA ASP A 212 -8.73 2.05 10.13
C ASP A 212 -7.61 1.12 10.61
N THR A 213 -6.87 1.50 11.65
CA THR A 213 -5.81 0.68 12.22
C THR A 213 -6.35 -0.43 13.11
N ALA A 214 -7.52 -0.23 13.71
CA ALA A 214 -8.22 -1.21 14.53
C ALA A 214 -9.21 -2.07 13.73
N CYS A 215 -9.76 -1.55 12.62
CA CYS A 215 -10.82 -2.24 11.87
C CYS A 215 -10.35 -3.56 11.21
N ILE A 216 -10.80 -4.70 11.73
CA ILE A 216 -10.52 -6.05 11.20
C ILE A 216 -11.38 -6.46 9.98
N ARG A 217 -12.07 -5.51 9.35
CA ARG A 217 -12.93 -5.73 8.15
C ARG A 217 -13.96 -6.86 8.31
N CYS A 218 -14.53 -7.07 9.49
CA CYS A 218 -15.49 -8.17 9.70
C CYS A 218 -16.82 -8.04 8.90
N GLY A 219 -17.14 -6.86 8.36
CA GLY A 219 -18.38 -6.61 7.61
C GLY A 219 -19.65 -6.48 8.47
N LEU A 220 -19.59 -6.69 9.78
CA LEU A 220 -20.77 -6.64 10.66
C LEU A 220 -21.51 -5.30 10.62
N CYS A 221 -20.77 -4.19 10.47
CA CYS A 221 -21.34 -2.85 10.34
C CYS A 221 -22.20 -2.71 9.07
N ALA A 222 -21.75 -3.25 7.94
CA ALA A 222 -22.51 -3.30 6.70
C ALA A 222 -23.73 -4.23 6.84
N GLN A 223 -23.55 -5.41 7.44
CA GLN A 223 -24.63 -6.37 7.66
C GLN A 223 -25.76 -5.84 8.55
N ARG A 224 -25.45 -5.00 9.54
CA ARG A 224 -26.45 -4.41 10.45
C ARG A 224 -27.05 -3.10 9.95
N CYS A 225 -26.52 -2.52 8.88
CA CYS A 225 -26.96 -1.23 8.39
C CYS A 225 -28.35 -1.36 7.73
N PRO A 226 -29.39 -0.67 8.24
CA PRO A 226 -30.75 -0.81 7.72
C PRO A 226 -30.97 -0.10 6.37
N THR A 227 -30.07 0.81 5.99
CA THR A 227 -30.20 1.63 4.77
C THR A 227 -29.10 1.37 3.75
N GLU A 228 -28.21 0.40 4.00
CA GLU A 228 -27.01 0.17 3.20
C GLU A 228 -26.03 1.36 3.15
N ALA A 229 -26.11 2.29 4.10
CA ALA A 229 -25.12 3.36 4.29
C ALA A 229 -23.72 2.84 4.67
N MET A 230 -23.59 1.56 4.99
CA MET A 230 -22.30 0.89 5.23
C MET A 230 -22.21 -0.26 4.25
N THR A 231 -21.15 -0.30 3.44
CA THR A 231 -20.93 -1.33 2.41
C THR A 231 -19.53 -1.92 2.53
N MET A 232 -19.33 -3.09 1.91
CA MET A 232 -18.01 -3.69 1.73
C MET A 232 -17.65 -3.60 0.25
N GLU A 233 -16.58 -2.90 -0.10
CA GLU A 233 -16.26 -2.56 -1.49
C GLU A 233 -14.82 -2.90 -1.83
N ARG A 234 -14.60 -3.33 -3.08
CA ARG A 234 -13.28 -3.59 -3.64
C ARG A 234 -12.98 -2.58 -4.74
N PHE A 235 -11.82 -1.94 -4.65
CA PHE A 235 -11.31 -1.03 -5.66
C PHE A 235 -10.37 -1.78 -6.61
N ASN A 236 -10.79 -1.90 -7.86
CA ASN A 236 -9.99 -2.52 -8.92
C ASN A 236 -9.36 -1.43 -9.78
N PHE A 237 -8.04 -1.38 -9.80
CA PHE A 237 -7.26 -0.42 -10.58
C PHE A 237 -6.73 -1.11 -11.83
N VAL A 238 -7.17 -0.66 -13.00
CA VAL A 238 -6.68 -1.15 -14.29
C VAL A 238 -5.97 0.00 -14.99
N GLU A 239 -4.67 -0.17 -15.24
CA GLU A 239 -3.88 0.73 -16.07
C GLU A 239 -4.03 0.28 -17.53
N THR A 240 -4.57 1.17 -18.38
CA THR A 240 -4.70 0.96 -19.82
C THR A 240 -3.77 1.92 -20.55
N VAL A 241 -3.22 1.45 -21.65
CA VAL A 241 -2.36 2.22 -22.53
C VAL A 241 -3.10 2.28 -23.87
N GLU A 242 -3.60 3.46 -24.22
CA GLU A 242 -4.34 3.73 -25.48
C GLU A 242 -3.44 4.37 -26.52
#